data_AF-A0A4Q3WUB7-F1
#
_entry.id   AF-A0A4Q3WUB7-F1
#
_cell.length_a   1.000
_cell.length_b   1.000
_cell.length_c   1.000
_cell.angle_alpha   90.00
_cell.angle_beta   90.00
_cell.angle_gamma   90.00
#
_symmetry.space_group_name_H-M   'P 1'
#
loop_
_entity.id
_entity.type
_entity.pdbx_description
1 polymer ?
#
loop_
_entity_poly.entity_id
_entity_poly.type
_entity_poly.pdbx_seq_one_letter_code
_entity_poly.pdbx_strand_id
1 'polypeptide(L)'
;MSDARTEERYVSTDGELVFLVIYDRGDYTMGFKGSVWHTHGDILPGRPGPSIADDVRRYVADLLNDRSVIAIEDFDGEPLISIEEPELEKAIGPSDPSTRRRYWSGKVPAPL
;
A
#
# COMPACT_ATOMS: atom_id res chain seq x y z
N MET A 1 27.72 -6.91 11.37
CA MET A 1 26.50 -7.74 11.30
C MET A 1 25.88 -7.43 9.96
N SER A 2 25.61 -8.42 9.11
CA SER A 2 25.16 -8.16 7.75
C SER A 2 23.76 -7.54 7.77
N ASP A 3 23.62 -6.35 7.19
CA ASP A 3 22.35 -5.79 6.71
C ASP A 3 21.87 -6.64 5.53
N ALA A 4 21.50 -7.90 5.80
CA ALA A 4 21.01 -8.79 4.77
C ALA A 4 19.64 -8.26 4.33
N ARG A 5 19.53 -7.89 3.06
CA ARG A 5 18.25 -7.53 2.46
C ARG A 5 17.24 -8.65 2.70
N THR A 6 16.07 -8.31 3.25
CA THR A 6 14.94 -9.23 3.35
C THR A 6 13.80 -8.77 2.46
N GLU A 7 12.97 -9.72 2.04
CA GLU A 7 11.80 -9.48 1.22
C GLU A 7 10.65 -10.35 1.72
N GLU A 8 9.53 -9.71 2.03
CA GLU A 8 8.26 -10.35 2.30
C GLU A 8 7.29 -10.08 1.14
N ARG A 9 6.53 -11.11 0.77
CA ARG A 9 5.63 -11.08 -0.38
C ARG A 9 4.23 -11.48 0.04
N TYR A 10 3.27 -10.62 -0.28
CA TYR A 10 1.84 -10.82 -0.02
C TYR A 10 1.08 -10.82 -1.34
N VAL A 11 0.14 -11.75 -1.51
CA VAL A 11 -0.70 -11.86 -2.71
C VAL A 11 -2.15 -11.64 -2.30
N SER A 12 -2.89 -10.82 -3.04
CA SER A 12 -4.30 -10.56 -2.75
C SER A 12 -5.13 -11.84 -2.85
N THR A 13 -6.28 -11.86 -2.17
CA THR A 13 -7.14 -13.05 -2.11
C THR A 13 -7.60 -13.52 -3.48
N ASP A 14 -7.79 -12.61 -4.42
CA ASP A 14 -8.14 -12.88 -5.82
C ASP A 14 -6.93 -13.05 -6.76
N GLY A 15 -5.70 -12.92 -6.24
CA GLY A 15 -4.47 -13.09 -6.99
C GLY A 15 -4.06 -11.93 -7.90
N GLU A 16 -4.86 -10.86 -8.00
CA GLU A 16 -4.58 -9.74 -8.90
C GLU A 16 -3.41 -8.85 -8.46
N LEU A 17 -3.22 -8.68 -7.15
CA LEU A 17 -2.24 -7.77 -6.58
C LEU A 17 -1.16 -8.53 -5.82
N VAL A 18 0.04 -7.99 -5.88
CA VAL A 18 1.19 -8.48 -5.12
C VAL A 18 1.80 -7.29 -4.41
N PHE A 19 1.86 -7.35 -3.09
CA PHE A 19 2.49 -6.35 -2.25
C PHE A 19 3.84 -6.88 -1.75
N LEU A 20 4.88 -6.05 -1.85
CA LEU A 20 6.23 -6.37 -1.45
C LEU A 20 6.63 -5.45 -0.30
N VAL A 21 7.26 -6.04 0.72
CA VAL A 21 7.91 -5.32 1.81
C VAL A 21 9.37 -5.72 1.79
N ILE A 22 10.25 -4.77 1.50
CA ILE A 22 11.68 -4.98 1.37
C ILE A 22 12.36 -4.21 2.49
N TYR A 23 13.19 -4.89 3.29
CA TYR A 23 14.11 -4.22 4.19
C TYR A 23 15.50 -4.24 3.57
N ASP A 24 16.10 -3.08 3.37
CA ASP A 24 17.46 -2.93 2.87
C ASP A 24 18.12 -1.69 3.48
N ARG A 25 19.41 -1.77 3.82
CA ARG A 25 20.21 -0.65 4.34
C ARG A 25 19.57 0.17 5.47
N GLY A 26 18.83 -0.49 6.35
CA GLY A 26 18.27 0.16 7.55
C GLY A 26 16.83 0.69 7.41
N ASP A 27 16.23 0.61 6.23
CA ASP A 27 14.89 1.12 5.96
C ASP A 27 13.99 0.09 5.27
N TYR A 28 12.68 0.30 5.37
CA TYR A 28 11.67 -0.47 4.67
C TYR A 28 11.19 0.26 3.43
N THR A 29 11.03 -0.47 2.34
CA THR A 29 10.32 -0.02 1.14
C THR A 29 9.14 -0.94 0.89
N MET A 30 7.96 -0.36 0.66
CA MET A 30 6.71 -1.09 0.51
C MET A 30 5.97 -0.63 -0.74
N GLY A 31 5.56 -1.57 -1.59
CA GLY A 31 4.88 -1.22 -2.83
C GLY A 31 4.28 -2.42 -3.55
N PHE A 32 3.49 -2.14 -4.58
CA PHE A 32 2.89 -3.18 -5.40
C PHE A 32 3.82 -3.58 -6.54
N LYS A 33 3.99 -4.89 -6.76
CA LYS A 33 4.74 -5.39 -7.91
C LYS A 33 4.08 -4.91 -9.21
N GLY A 34 4.85 -4.29 -10.09
CA GLY A 34 4.37 -3.75 -11.36
C GLY A 34 3.87 -2.30 -11.27
N SER A 35 3.81 -1.72 -10.07
CA SER A 35 3.62 -0.28 -9.88
C SER A 35 4.98 0.41 -9.75
N VAL A 36 5.06 1.64 -10.25
CA VAL A 36 6.24 2.52 -10.06
C VAL A 36 6.25 3.21 -8.70
N TRP A 37 5.14 3.12 -7.95
CA TRP A 37 4.97 3.77 -6.66
C TRP A 37 5.28 2.84 -5.48
N HIS A 38 6.02 3.37 -4.51
CA HIS A 38 6.30 2.73 -3.24
C HIS A 38 6.39 3.77 -2.12
N THR A 39 6.23 3.31 -0.88
CA THR A 39 6.34 4.11 0.34
C THR A 39 7.52 3.63 1.17
N HIS A 40 8.26 4.56 1.76
CA HIS A 40 9.33 4.26 2.70
C HIS A 40 8.80 4.12 4.14
N GLY A 41 9.44 3.30 4.95
CA GLY A 41 9.02 3.00 6.32
C GLY A 41 9.11 4.20 7.26
N ASP A 42 10.10 5.08 7.04
CA ASP A 42 10.37 6.27 7.83
C ASP A 42 9.37 7.43 7.61
N ILE A 43 8.58 7.37 6.54
CA ILE A 43 7.55 8.36 6.18
C ILE A 43 6.13 7.80 6.27
N LEU A 44 5.93 6.64 6.91
CA LEU A 44 4.60 6.05 7.01
C LEU A 44 3.62 7.00 7.73
N PRO A 45 2.42 7.20 7.15
CA PRO A 45 1.42 8.06 7.76
C PRO A 45 0.75 7.41 8.98
N GLY A 46 0.18 8.25 9.85
CA GLY A 46 -0.60 7.83 11.01
C GLY A 46 0.14 7.94 12.36
N ARG A 47 -0.25 7.10 13.32
CA ARG A 47 0.29 7.14 14.69
C ARG A 47 1.59 6.33 14.78
N PRO A 48 2.75 6.96 14.99
CA PRO A 48 4.01 6.23 15.07
C PRO A 48 3.98 5.24 16.23
N GLY A 49 4.42 4.02 15.93
CA GLY A 49 4.64 2.94 16.87
C GLY A 49 5.98 3.12 17.57
N PRO A 50 6.38 2.16 18.41
CA PRO A 50 7.65 2.21 19.11
C PRO A 50 8.86 2.00 18.18
N SER A 51 8.64 1.54 16.94
CA SER A 51 9.68 1.39 15.90
C SER A 51 9.08 1.44 14.48
N ILE A 52 9.92 1.76 13.47
CA ILE A 52 9.54 1.68 12.05
C ILE A 52 9.00 0.29 11.69
N ALA A 53 9.61 -0.78 12.23
CA ALA A 53 9.15 -2.13 11.98
C ALA A 53 7.72 -2.38 12.50
N ASP A 54 7.34 -1.77 13.62
CA ASP A 54 5.97 -1.85 14.14
C ASP A 54 4.97 -1.05 13.29
N ASP A 55 5.41 0.10 12.77
CA ASP A 55 4.60 0.90 11.84
C ASP A 55 4.35 0.16 10.52
N VAL A 56 5.40 -0.45 9.95
CA VAL A 56 5.30 -1.30 8.75
C VAL A 56 4.38 -2.49 9.00
N ARG A 57 4.52 -3.19 10.14
CA ARG A 57 3.63 -4.31 10.49
C ARG A 57 2.17 -3.89 10.60
N ARG A 58 1.90 -2.74 11.21
CA ARG A 58 0.53 -2.20 11.30
C ARG A 58 0.00 -1.85 9.90
N TYR A 59 0.79 -1.16 9.09
CA TYR A 59 0.41 -0.77 7.74
C TYR A 59 0.06 -1.98 6.87
N VAL A 60 0.90 -3.02 6.89
CA VAL A 60 0.63 -4.30 6.22
C VAL A 60 -0.63 -4.94 6.78
N ALA A 61 -0.80 -4.99 8.11
CA ALA A 61 -1.99 -5.57 8.70
C ALA A 61 -3.28 -4.83 8.31
N ASP A 62 -3.26 -3.51 8.18
CA ASP A 62 -4.40 -2.72 7.74
C ASP A 62 -4.77 -3.04 6.29
N LEU A 63 -3.77 -3.10 5.41
CA LEU A 63 -3.95 -3.53 4.02
C LEU A 63 -4.59 -4.93 3.94
N LEU A 64 -3.96 -5.93 4.57
CA LEU A 64 -4.36 -7.34 4.45
C LEU A 64 -5.74 -7.64 5.04
N ASN A 65 -6.25 -6.78 5.94
CA ASN A 65 -7.55 -6.96 6.61
C ASN A 65 -8.63 -6.02 6.06
N ASP A 66 -8.49 -5.54 4.82
CA ASP A 66 -9.46 -4.64 4.17
C ASP A 66 -9.74 -3.34 4.95
N ARG A 67 -8.77 -2.84 5.74
CA ARG A 67 -8.88 -1.56 6.46
C ARG A 67 -8.32 -0.38 5.67
N SER A 68 -7.67 -0.65 4.54
CA SER A 68 -7.15 0.38 3.63
C SER A 68 -7.75 0.18 2.24
N VAL A 69 -8.03 1.29 1.55
CA VAL A 69 -8.51 1.28 0.17
C VAL A 69 -7.31 1.33 -0.77
N ILE A 70 -7.33 0.50 -1.81
CA ILE A 70 -6.33 0.48 -2.86
C ILE A 70 -6.91 1.21 -4.06
N ALA A 71 -6.23 2.26 -4.52
CA ALA A 71 -6.52 2.94 -5.76
C ALA A 71 -5.56 2.43 -6.86
N ILE A 72 -6.12 2.17 -8.03
CA ILE A 72 -5.40 1.73 -9.21
C ILE A 72 -5.76 2.69 -10.34
N GLU A 73 -4.76 3.40 -10.82
CA GLU A 73 -4.88 4.41 -11.86
C GLU A 73 -3.98 4.04 -13.05
N ASP A 74 -4.32 4.52 -14.24
CA ASP A 74 -3.41 4.48 -15.38
C ASP A 74 -2.51 5.73 -15.33
N PHE A 75 -1.20 5.50 -15.35
CA PHE A 75 -0.20 6.56 -15.43
C PHE A 75 0.73 6.25 -16.61
N ASP A 76 0.47 6.91 -17.74
CA ASP A 76 1.22 6.74 -18.99
C ASP A 76 1.25 5.28 -19.50
N GLY A 77 0.11 4.58 -19.38
CA GLY A 77 -0.03 3.18 -19.81
C GLY A 77 0.49 2.15 -18.80
N GLU A 78 0.98 2.59 -17.64
CA GLU A 78 1.42 1.72 -16.54
C GLU A 78 0.52 1.90 -15.31
N PRO A 79 0.27 0.83 -14.53
CA PRO A 79 -0.59 0.94 -13.36
C PRO A 79 0.13 1.69 -12.22
N LEU A 80 -0.46 2.80 -11.79
CA LEU A 80 -0.11 3.46 -10.54
C LEU A 80 -1.01 2.91 -9.43
N ILE A 81 -0.42 2.15 -8.53
CA ILE A 81 -1.15 1.53 -7.40
C ILE A 81 -0.73 2.17 -6.09
N SER A 82 -1.69 2.79 -5.41
CA SER A 82 -1.50 3.47 -4.13
C SER A 82 -2.48 2.96 -3.08
N ILE A 83 -2.14 3.18 -1.82
CA ILE A 83 -3.03 2.89 -0.68
C ILE A 83 -3.54 4.24 -0.20
N GLU A 84 -4.84 4.45 -0.34
CA GLU A 84 -5.51 5.65 0.10
C GLU A 84 -5.77 5.58 1.61
N GLU A 85 -5.48 6.67 2.31
CA GLU A 85 -5.98 6.85 3.66
C GLU A 85 -7.45 7.32 3.59
N PRO A 86 -8.35 6.78 4.42
CA PRO A 86 -9.75 7.19 4.47
C PRO A 86 -9.96 8.70 4.70
N GLU A 87 -8.97 9.37 5.29
CA GLU A 87 -9.00 10.83 5.50
C GLU A 87 -8.50 11.63 4.28
N LEU A 88 -7.65 11.03 3.43
CA LEU A 88 -7.12 11.67 2.20
C LEU A 88 -8.21 11.78 1.12
N GLU A 89 -9.13 10.82 1.05
CA GLU A 89 -10.25 10.83 0.09
C GLU A 89 -11.12 12.10 0.24
N LYS A 90 -11.28 12.61 1.47
CA LYS A 90 -11.99 13.87 1.74
C LYS A 90 -11.21 15.11 1.29
N ALA A 91 -9.87 15.03 1.21
CA ALA A 91 -9.00 16.16 0.91
C ALA A 91 -8.70 16.31 -0.59
N ILE A 92 -8.73 15.21 -1.35
CA ILE A 92 -8.28 15.17 -2.75
C ILE A 92 -9.44 15.40 -3.75
N GLY A 93 -10.68 15.41 -3.28
CA GLY A 93 -11.86 15.55 -4.13
C GLY A 93 -12.25 14.21 -4.78
N PRO A 94 -13.33 14.16 -5.58
CA PRO A 94 -13.72 12.93 -6.23
C PRO A 94 -12.58 12.46 -7.13
N SER A 95 -12.20 11.18 -7.02
CA SER A 95 -11.25 10.59 -7.96
C SER A 95 -11.71 10.76 -9.40
N ASP A 96 -10.74 10.71 -10.30
CA ASP A 96 -10.99 10.38 -11.69
C ASP A 96 -11.93 9.14 -11.76
N PRO A 97 -13.03 9.19 -12.55
CA PRO A 97 -13.92 8.05 -12.72
C PRO A 97 -13.23 6.80 -13.32
N SER A 98 -12.02 6.94 -13.85
CA SER A 98 -11.17 5.83 -14.29
C SER A 98 -10.37 5.16 -13.16
N THR A 99 -10.26 5.79 -11.98
CA THR A 99 -9.59 5.21 -10.81
C THR A 99 -10.38 3.99 -10.31
N ARG A 100 -9.79 2.80 -10.42
CA ARG A 100 -10.39 1.58 -9.87
C ARG A 100 -10.04 1.47 -8.40
N ARG A 101 -11.06 1.44 -7.53
CA ARG A 101 -10.91 1.20 -6.11
C ARG A 101 -11.29 -0.22 -5.71
N ARG A 102 -10.50 -0.79 -4.80
CA ARG A 102 -10.72 -2.11 -4.22
C ARG A 102 -10.09 -2.23 -2.84
N TYR A 103 -10.61 -3.12 -2.02
CA TYR A 103 -9.90 -3.63 -0.86
C TYR A 103 -8.92 -4.75 -1.26
N TRP A 104 -8.09 -5.19 -0.32
CA TRP A 104 -7.16 -6.29 -0.52
C TRP A 104 -7.88 -7.58 -0.95
N SER A 105 -9.06 -7.86 -0.38
CA SER A 105 -9.88 -9.01 -0.75
C SER A 105 -10.45 -8.95 -2.17
N GLY A 106 -10.33 -7.83 -2.88
CA GLY A 106 -10.91 -7.62 -4.21
C GLY A 106 -12.34 -7.05 -4.20
N LYS A 107 -12.93 -6.86 -3.01
CA LYS A 107 -14.21 -6.16 -2.87
C LYS A 107 -14.07 -4.70 -3.29
N VAL A 108 -15.08 -4.19 -3.97
CA VAL A 108 -15.19 -2.75 -4.28
C VAL A 108 -15.69 -2.03 -3.02
N PRO A 109 -15.07 -0.90 -2.62
CA PRO A 109 -15.61 -0.07 -1.56
C PRO A 109 -17.02 0.40 -1.89
N ALA A 110 -17.88 0.53 -0.89
CA ALA A 110 -19.17 1.16 -1.10
C ALA A 110 -18.94 2.61 -1.58
N PRO A 111 -19.76 3.13 -2.52
CA PRO A 111 -19.76 4.55 -2.81
C PRO A 111 -19.99 5.32 -1.49
N LEU A 112 -19.18 6.34 -1.22
CA LEU A 112 -19.41 7.26 -0.10
C LEU A 112 -20.73 8.02 -0.28
#